data_AF-A0A971IUJ3-F1
#
_entry.id   AF-A0A971IUJ3-F1
#
_cell.length_a   1.000
_cell.length_b   1.000
_cell.length_c   1.000
_cell.angle_alpha   90.00
_cell.angle_beta   90.00
_cell.angle_gamma   90.00
#
_symmetry.space_group_name_H-M   'P 1'
#
loop_
_entity.id
_entity.type
_entity.pdbx_description
1 polymer ?
#
loop_
_entity_poly.entity_id
_entity_poly.type
_entity_poly.pdbx_seq_one_letter_code
_entity_poly.pdbx_strand_id
1 'polypeptide(L)'
;MKLPKVKFIAVYLLLLPLCIILFGAGCDDDKDEYSNIVEGYVVGSFVGDEVNAEGEAAGNKTPRGYCILLEESKNKTMDFYSFNFPDTLFSFPDGVISSYNTYSCGPAFFPDSLKCAYKIKFKYQIVDEPDKVQFITGACLAIGIPFPWENYDQVIVNGTTKD
;
A
#
# COMPACT_ATOMS: atom_id res chain seq x y z
N MET A 1 -74.61 -3.30 26.02
CA MET A 1 -73.88 -2.02 25.90
C MET A 1 -72.70 -2.26 24.95
N LYS A 2 -72.69 -1.66 23.74
CA LYS A 2 -71.67 -1.90 22.71
C LYS A 2 -70.50 -0.92 22.91
N LEU A 3 -69.30 -1.43 23.14
CA LEU A 3 -68.08 -0.60 23.20
C LEU A 3 -67.74 -0.02 21.81
N PRO A 4 -67.28 1.23 21.71
CA PRO A 4 -66.99 1.88 20.44
C PRO A 4 -65.65 1.38 19.88
N LYS A 5 -65.70 0.66 18.74
CA LYS A 5 -64.54 0.09 18.02
C LYS A 5 -63.59 1.11 17.35
N VAL A 6 -63.83 2.42 17.50
CA VAL A 6 -63.22 3.44 16.62
C VAL A 6 -61.91 4.02 17.17
N LYS A 7 -61.55 3.79 18.45
CA LYS A 7 -60.33 4.39 19.03
C LYS A 7 -59.03 3.60 18.84
N PHE A 8 -59.11 2.32 18.47
CA PHE A 8 -57.90 1.47 18.36
C PHE A 8 -57.14 1.61 17.04
N ILE A 9 -57.81 2.06 15.98
CA ILE A 9 -57.20 2.17 14.64
C ILE A 9 -56.28 3.40 14.56
N ALA A 10 -56.66 4.51 15.21
CA ALA A 10 -55.89 5.75 15.19
C ALA A 10 -54.54 5.61 15.94
N VAL A 11 -54.46 4.77 16.97
CA VAL A 11 -53.24 4.55 17.75
C VAL A 11 -52.22 3.69 16.97
N TYR A 12 -52.70 2.70 16.20
CA TYR A 12 -51.82 1.86 15.37
C TYR A 12 -51.23 2.61 14.16
N LEU A 13 -52.00 3.53 13.56
CA LEU A 13 -51.55 4.33 12.42
C LEU A 13 -50.50 5.38 12.78
N LEU A 14 -50.41 5.78 14.06
CA LEU A 14 -49.45 6.77 14.54
C LEU A 14 -48.12 6.16 15.04
N LEU A 15 -48.07 4.83 15.22
CA LEU A 15 -46.88 4.09 15.66
C LEU A 15 -46.04 3.50 14.52
N LEU A 16 -46.58 3.45 13.30
CA LEU A 16 -45.91 2.90 12.11
C LEU A 16 -44.73 3.73 11.57
N PRO A 17 -44.69 5.08 11.64
CA PRO A 17 -43.53 5.82 11.16
C PRO A 17 -42.34 5.81 12.14
N LEU A 18 -42.53 5.39 13.40
CA LEU A 18 -41.45 5.35 14.39
C LEU A 18 -40.51 4.15 14.20
N CYS A 19 -40.95 3.10 13.49
CA CYS A 19 -40.14 1.89 13.27
C CYS A 19 -39.15 2.01 12.10
N ILE A 20 -39.23 3.05 11.28
CA ILE A 20 -38.33 3.23 10.12
C ILE A 20 -37.01 3.91 10.53
N ILE A 21 -36.93 4.52 11.72
CA ILE A 21 -35.73 5.21 12.20
C ILE A 21 -34.68 4.23 12.77
N LEU A 22 -35.03 2.96 12.99
CA LEU A 22 -34.11 1.97 13.59
C LEU A 22 -33.27 1.16 12.59
N PHE A 23 -33.48 1.32 11.29
CA PHE A 23 -32.63 0.72 10.24
C PHE A 23 -31.64 1.71 9.60
N GLY A 24 -31.55 2.93 10.14
CA GLY A 24 -30.66 4.00 9.66
C GLY A 24 -29.36 4.15 10.44
N ALA A 25 -28.99 3.20 11.31
CA ALA A 25 -27.61 3.04 11.71
C ALA A 25 -26.90 2.27 10.60
N GLY A 26 -26.61 2.97 9.49
CA GLY A 26 -25.44 2.59 8.73
C GLY A 26 -24.32 2.56 9.74
N CYS A 27 -23.74 1.38 9.99
CA CYS A 27 -22.34 1.38 10.36
C CYS A 27 -21.70 2.32 9.33
N ASP A 28 -21.06 3.39 9.80
CA ASP A 28 -19.92 3.89 9.04
C ASP A 28 -19.10 2.63 8.81
N ASP A 29 -19.21 2.05 7.62
CA ASP A 29 -18.18 1.18 7.12
C ASP A 29 -16.95 2.08 7.22
N ASP A 30 -16.14 1.83 8.25
CA ASP A 30 -14.73 2.12 8.23
C ASP A 30 -14.31 1.65 6.84
N LYS A 31 -14.22 2.59 5.90
CA LYS A 31 -13.76 2.30 4.56
C LYS A 31 -12.37 1.81 4.81
N ASP A 32 -12.19 0.49 4.76
CA ASP A 32 -10.89 -0.16 4.81
C ASP A 32 -10.06 0.62 3.78
N GLU A 33 -9.18 1.52 4.25
CA GLU A 33 -8.31 2.33 3.38
C GLU A 33 -7.37 1.42 2.57
N TYR A 34 -7.33 0.15 2.95
CA TYR A 34 -6.61 -0.94 2.36
C TYR A 34 -7.41 -1.62 1.24
N SER A 35 -6.67 -2.05 0.23
CA SER A 35 -7.14 -2.94 -0.82
C SER A 35 -7.71 -4.25 -0.28
N ASN A 36 -8.41 -4.98 -1.14
CA ASN A 36 -8.58 -6.43 -0.97
C ASN A 36 -7.20 -7.13 -0.91
N ILE A 37 -7.17 -8.36 -0.39
CA ILE A 37 -5.94 -9.16 -0.43
C ILE A 37 -5.57 -9.42 -1.90
N VAL A 38 -4.32 -9.12 -2.24
CA VAL A 38 -3.72 -9.33 -3.56
C VAL A 38 -2.46 -10.20 -3.46
N GLU A 39 -2.04 -10.72 -4.61
CA GLU A 39 -0.81 -11.50 -4.76
C GLU A 39 0.21 -10.74 -5.61
N GLY A 40 1.47 -10.87 -5.25
CA GLY A 40 2.57 -10.25 -5.98
C GLY A 40 3.90 -10.90 -5.66
N TYR A 41 4.97 -10.31 -6.19
CA TYR A 41 6.33 -10.78 -6.05
C TYR A 41 7.21 -9.64 -5.57
N VAL A 42 8.08 -9.92 -4.60
CA VAL A 42 9.18 -9.01 -4.26
C VAL A 42 10.23 -9.15 -5.36
N VAL A 43 10.47 -8.08 -6.10
CA VAL A 43 11.30 -8.09 -7.32
C VAL A 43 12.56 -7.26 -7.19
N GLY A 44 12.76 -6.56 -6.08
CA GLY A 44 13.92 -5.71 -5.87
C GLY A 44 13.90 -5.02 -4.53
N SER A 45 14.99 -4.33 -4.23
CA SER A 45 15.09 -3.50 -3.03
C SER A 45 16.00 -2.30 -3.24
N PHE A 46 15.91 -1.31 -2.35
CA PHE A 46 16.74 -0.11 -2.39
C PHE A 46 16.89 0.52 -1.01
N VAL A 47 17.84 1.43 -0.90
CA VAL A 47 18.00 2.36 0.22
C VAL A 47 18.25 3.74 -0.40
N GLY A 48 17.47 4.74 0.03
CA GLY A 48 17.63 6.12 -0.40
C GLY A 48 18.37 6.97 0.64
N ASP A 49 18.79 8.15 0.23
CA ASP A 49 19.09 9.26 1.13
C ASP A 49 17.78 10.01 1.40
N GLU A 50 17.46 10.24 2.68
CA GLU A 50 16.33 11.10 3.05
C GLU A 50 16.59 12.52 2.58
N VAL A 51 15.54 13.21 2.13
CA VAL A 51 15.63 14.63 1.77
C VAL A 51 14.87 15.53 2.74
N ASN A 52 15.37 16.74 2.91
CA ASN A 52 14.68 17.80 3.66
C ASN A 52 13.54 18.42 2.83
N ALA A 53 12.84 19.40 3.41
CA ALA A 53 11.73 20.10 2.75
C ALA A 53 12.18 20.86 1.49
N GLU A 54 13.47 21.18 1.39
CA GLU A 54 14.12 21.83 0.26
C GLU A 54 14.55 20.85 -0.84
N GLY A 55 14.39 19.54 -0.63
CA GLY A 55 14.77 18.48 -1.58
C GLY A 55 16.25 18.12 -1.56
N GLU A 56 17.00 18.54 -0.55
CA GLU A 56 18.43 18.27 -0.37
C GLU A 56 18.65 17.07 0.57
N ALA A 57 19.74 16.34 0.36
CA ALA A 57 20.09 15.19 1.19
C ALA A 57 20.27 15.62 2.66
N ALA A 58 19.45 15.06 3.56
CA ALA A 58 19.47 15.35 4.99
C ALA A 58 20.63 14.69 5.75
N GLY A 59 21.42 13.83 5.08
CA GLY A 59 22.53 13.08 5.65
C GLY A 59 22.13 11.75 6.31
N ASN A 60 20.83 11.43 6.33
CA ASN A 60 20.29 10.16 6.81
C ASN A 60 19.91 9.24 5.65
N LYS A 61 19.80 7.94 5.94
CA LYS A 61 19.31 6.92 5.00
C LYS A 61 17.88 6.53 5.34
N THR A 62 17.08 6.25 4.31
CA THR A 62 15.76 5.66 4.50
C THR A 62 15.87 4.26 5.12
N PRO A 63 14.79 3.73 5.71
CA PRO A 63 14.62 2.28 5.83
C PRO A 63 14.78 1.59 4.47
N ARG A 64 14.97 0.27 4.47
CA ARG A 64 15.04 -0.49 3.22
C ARG A 64 13.68 -0.46 2.54
N GLY A 65 13.65 0.00 1.30
CA GLY A 65 12.51 -0.09 0.41
C GLY A 65 12.50 -1.42 -0.34
N TYR A 66 11.32 -1.99 -0.56
CA TYR A 66 11.11 -3.19 -1.36
C TYR A 66 10.19 -2.89 -2.54
N CYS A 67 10.55 -3.42 -3.71
CA CYS A 67 9.78 -3.28 -4.94
C CYS A 67 8.85 -4.48 -5.11
N ILE A 68 7.58 -4.21 -5.40
CA ILE A 68 6.53 -5.21 -5.49
C ILE A 68 5.94 -5.18 -6.91
N LEU A 69 5.90 -6.34 -7.56
CA LEU A 69 5.23 -6.57 -8.84
C LEU A 69 3.96 -7.39 -8.59
N LEU A 70 2.80 -6.87 -8.94
CA LEU A 70 1.54 -7.62 -8.83
C LEU A 70 1.52 -8.77 -9.84
N GLU A 71 0.92 -9.90 -9.46
CA GLU A 71 0.87 -11.09 -10.32
C GLU A 71 0.11 -10.86 -11.65
N GLU A 72 -0.88 -9.96 -11.63
CA GLU A 72 -1.64 -9.56 -12.81
C GLU A 72 -0.89 -8.59 -13.74
N SER A 73 0.19 -7.95 -13.28
CA SER A 73 0.93 -6.89 -13.97
C SER A 73 2.07 -7.39 -14.86
N LYS A 74 1.91 -8.56 -15.51
CA LYS A 74 2.96 -9.34 -16.21
C LYS A 74 3.92 -8.60 -17.15
N ASN A 75 3.63 -7.36 -17.56
CA ASN A 75 4.45 -6.53 -18.45
C ASN A 75 5.20 -5.38 -17.75
N LYS A 76 5.12 -5.27 -16.43
CA LYS A 76 5.82 -4.22 -15.66
C LYS A 76 7.08 -4.74 -15.00
N THR A 77 7.97 -3.81 -14.67
CA THR A 77 9.13 -4.07 -13.81
C THR A 77 8.73 -4.11 -12.33
N MET A 78 7.80 -3.24 -11.93
CA MET A 78 7.12 -3.25 -10.62
C MET A 78 5.78 -2.49 -10.73
N ASP A 79 4.95 -2.58 -9.70
CA ASP A 79 3.75 -1.75 -9.52
C ASP A 79 3.94 -0.76 -8.38
N PHE A 80 4.51 -1.22 -7.27
CA PHE A 80 4.62 -0.45 -6.04
C PHE A 80 6.01 -0.55 -5.43
N TYR A 81 6.28 0.36 -4.49
CA TYR A 81 7.34 0.18 -3.50
C TYR A 81 6.84 0.46 -2.09
N SER A 82 7.50 -0.13 -1.10
CA SER A 82 7.11 0.01 0.30
C SER A 82 8.31 0.05 1.23
N PHE A 83 8.23 0.88 2.28
CA PHE A 83 9.22 0.99 3.35
C PHE A 83 8.81 0.26 4.64
N ASN A 84 7.59 -0.29 4.71
CA ASN A 84 7.10 -1.02 5.88
C ASN A 84 7.01 -2.54 5.65
N PHE A 85 7.71 -3.03 4.63
CA PHE A 85 7.77 -4.46 4.35
C PHE A 85 8.43 -5.22 5.52
N PRO A 86 7.93 -6.39 5.94
CA PRO A 86 8.49 -7.10 7.08
C PRO A 86 9.81 -7.75 6.67
N ASP A 87 10.93 -7.28 7.23
CA ASP A 87 12.26 -7.80 6.94
C ASP A 87 12.44 -9.29 7.27
N THR A 88 11.58 -9.86 8.12
CA THR A 88 11.56 -11.29 8.46
C THR A 88 10.69 -12.13 7.53
N LEU A 89 9.94 -11.50 6.62
CA LEU A 89 9.05 -12.20 5.69
C LEU A 89 9.83 -12.95 4.63
N PHE A 90 11.11 -12.72 4.37
CA PHE A 90 11.91 -13.63 3.54
C PHE A 90 13.35 -13.68 4.00
N SER A 91 14.02 -14.76 3.64
CA SER A 91 15.47 -14.86 3.75
C SER A 91 16.02 -14.82 2.33
N PHE A 92 16.54 -13.66 1.94
CA PHE A 92 17.12 -13.46 0.62
C PHE A 92 18.57 -13.95 0.62
N PRO A 93 19.03 -14.61 -0.46
CA PRO A 93 20.43 -14.99 -0.61
C PRO A 93 21.36 -13.76 -0.58
N ASP A 94 22.58 -13.97 -0.09
CA ASP A 94 23.61 -12.94 -0.09
C ASP A 94 23.84 -12.38 -1.50
N GLY A 95 23.95 -11.05 -1.60
CA GLY A 95 24.17 -10.34 -2.87
C GLY A 95 22.92 -10.11 -3.72
N VAL A 96 21.77 -10.73 -3.40
CA VAL A 96 20.48 -10.40 -4.05
C VAL A 96 19.95 -9.06 -3.55
N ILE A 97 20.11 -8.82 -2.25
CA ILE A 97 19.85 -7.52 -1.63
C ILE A 97 21.16 -6.76 -1.53
N SER A 98 21.32 -5.73 -2.38
CA SER A 98 22.39 -4.75 -2.23
C SER A 98 21.90 -3.54 -1.42
N SER A 99 22.78 -2.93 -0.64
CA SER A 99 22.55 -1.61 -0.04
C SER A 99 22.67 -0.48 -1.06
N TYR A 100 23.25 -0.73 -2.23
CA TYR A 100 23.54 0.29 -3.22
C TYR A 100 23.55 -0.27 -4.64
N ASN A 101 22.74 0.30 -5.52
CA ASN A 101 23.03 0.31 -6.95
C ASN A 101 23.51 1.73 -7.32
N THR A 102 24.81 1.98 -7.15
CA THR A 102 25.44 3.28 -7.47
C THR A 102 25.31 3.70 -8.93
N TYR A 103 24.90 2.79 -9.82
CA TYR A 103 24.90 3.03 -11.27
C TYR A 103 23.53 3.32 -11.86
N SER A 104 22.42 2.86 -11.25
CA SER A 104 21.09 2.97 -11.85
C SER A 104 20.12 3.90 -11.14
N CYS A 105 20.51 4.50 -10.01
CA CYS A 105 19.73 5.59 -9.41
C CYS A 105 18.31 5.16 -9.06
N GLY A 106 18.21 3.89 -8.68
CA GLY A 106 16.97 3.14 -8.70
C GLY A 106 17.16 1.83 -7.93
N PRO A 107 16.15 0.97 -7.95
CA PRO A 107 16.22 -0.30 -7.26
C PRO A 107 17.33 -1.22 -7.76
N ALA A 108 17.88 -2.01 -6.84
CA ALA A 108 18.56 -3.24 -7.20
C ALA A 108 17.48 -4.31 -7.44
N PHE A 109 17.06 -4.47 -8.70
CA PHE A 109 16.15 -5.53 -9.10
C PHE A 109 16.83 -6.89 -9.02
N PHE A 110 16.06 -7.90 -8.63
CA PHE A 110 16.52 -9.28 -8.60
C PHE A 110 16.78 -9.78 -10.02
N PRO A 111 17.73 -10.72 -10.21
CA PRO A 111 17.94 -11.35 -11.50
C PRO A 111 16.65 -12.04 -11.98
N ASP A 112 16.49 -12.19 -13.30
CA ASP A 112 15.29 -12.79 -13.90
C ASP A 112 14.94 -14.16 -13.30
N SER A 113 15.94 -14.96 -12.92
CA SER A 113 15.77 -16.25 -12.27
C SER A 113 15.06 -16.20 -10.92
N LEU A 114 15.05 -15.03 -10.26
CA LEU A 114 14.46 -14.81 -8.93
C LEU A 114 13.24 -13.87 -8.97
N LYS A 115 12.88 -13.32 -10.14
CA LYS A 115 11.80 -12.33 -10.27
C LYS A 115 10.44 -12.86 -9.78
N CYS A 116 10.20 -14.16 -9.86
CA CYS A 116 8.98 -14.80 -9.36
C CYS A 116 9.21 -15.74 -8.17
N ALA A 117 10.36 -15.65 -7.50
CA ALA A 117 10.73 -16.59 -6.42
C ALA A 117 10.16 -16.21 -5.04
N TYR A 118 9.83 -14.92 -4.82
CA TYR A 118 9.42 -14.38 -3.53
C TYR A 118 7.98 -13.90 -3.56
N LYS A 119 7.05 -14.85 -3.63
CA LYS A 119 5.61 -14.58 -3.74
C LYS A 119 5.01 -14.15 -2.41
N ILE A 120 4.23 -13.08 -2.43
CA ILE A 120 3.59 -12.47 -1.26
C ILE A 120 2.09 -12.34 -1.44
N LYS A 121 1.35 -12.48 -0.33
CA LYS A 121 -0.05 -12.10 -0.17
C LYS A 121 -0.15 -10.95 0.81
N PHE A 122 -0.87 -9.89 0.46
CA PHE A 122 -0.96 -8.68 1.28
C PHE A 122 -2.18 -7.82 0.93
N LYS A 123 -2.57 -6.94 1.85
CA LYS A 123 -3.38 -5.75 1.55
C LYS A 123 -2.46 -4.54 1.44
N TYR A 124 -2.84 -3.53 0.67
CA TYR A 124 -2.07 -2.30 0.57
C TYR A 124 -2.93 -1.04 0.59
N GLN A 125 -2.34 0.06 1.04
CA GLN A 125 -2.89 1.41 0.96
C GLN A 125 -1.89 2.30 0.23
N ILE A 126 -2.35 3.09 -0.75
CA ILE A 126 -1.51 4.09 -1.42
C ILE A 126 -1.24 5.23 -0.44
N VAL A 127 0.02 5.64 -0.35
CA VAL A 127 0.43 6.74 0.52
C VAL A 127 0.26 8.06 -0.22
N ASP A 128 -0.48 8.98 0.39
CA ASP A 128 -0.67 10.33 -0.13
C ASP A 128 0.64 11.13 -0.08
N GLU A 129 0.83 12.06 -1.03
CA GLU A 129 2.05 12.88 -1.17
C GLU A 129 2.63 13.47 0.14
N PRO A 130 1.86 14.08 1.06
CA PRO A 130 2.42 14.64 2.29
C PRO A 130 3.03 13.59 3.23
N ASP A 131 2.60 12.32 3.12
CA ASP A 131 3.04 11.22 3.97
C ASP A 131 4.05 10.29 3.27
N LYS A 132 4.35 10.55 1.99
CA LYS A 132 5.38 9.81 1.26
C LYS A 132 6.73 10.04 1.91
N VAL A 133 7.53 8.97 1.99
CA VAL A 133 8.93 9.10 2.38
C VAL A 133 9.63 9.78 1.21
N GLN A 134 10.17 10.97 1.45
CA GLN A 134 10.89 11.72 0.43
C GLN A 134 12.35 11.22 0.40
N PHE A 135 12.82 10.80 -0.77
CA PHE A 135 14.16 10.26 -0.92
C PHE A 135 14.79 10.53 -2.27
N ILE A 136 16.11 10.46 -2.31
CA ILE A 136 16.90 10.39 -3.55
C ILE A 136 17.79 9.16 -3.55
N THR A 137 18.10 8.64 -4.73
CA THR A 137 18.96 7.47 -4.91
C THR A 137 20.22 7.85 -5.68
N GLY A 138 21.14 8.55 -5.01
CA GLY A 138 22.47 8.89 -5.55
C GLY A 138 22.53 10.08 -6.54
N ALA A 139 23.75 10.47 -6.90
CA ALA A 139 24.07 11.69 -7.67
C ALA A 139 23.90 11.52 -9.20
N CYS A 140 22.71 11.08 -9.61
CA CYS A 140 22.49 10.53 -10.93
C CYS A 140 22.22 11.54 -12.04
N LEU A 141 21.81 12.74 -11.66
CA LEU A 141 21.54 13.84 -12.58
C LEU A 141 22.79 14.24 -13.40
N ALA A 142 23.99 13.81 -13.00
CA ALA A 142 25.24 14.12 -13.69
C ALA A 142 25.67 13.08 -14.75
N ILE A 143 25.12 11.85 -14.75
CA ILE A 143 25.70 10.71 -15.51
C ILE A 143 24.69 9.78 -16.20
N GLY A 144 23.38 9.97 -16.01
CA GLY A 144 22.38 9.13 -16.65
C GLY A 144 20.94 9.62 -16.49
N ILE A 145 20.00 8.88 -17.06
CA ILE A 145 18.57 9.09 -16.85
C ILE A 145 18.22 8.47 -15.48
N PRO A 146 17.67 9.24 -14.52
CA PRO A 146 17.28 8.68 -13.22
C PRO A 146 16.17 7.64 -13.40
N PHE A 147 16.06 6.72 -12.44
CA PHE A 147 14.93 5.80 -12.41
C PHE A 147 13.63 6.62 -12.21
N PRO A 148 12.55 6.33 -12.97
CA PRO A 148 11.35 7.17 -12.97
C PRO A 148 10.44 6.79 -11.79
N TRP A 149 10.86 7.17 -10.57
CA TRP A 149 10.15 6.88 -9.33
C TRP A 149 8.72 7.43 -9.32
N GLU A 150 8.45 8.51 -10.04
CA GLU A 150 7.15 9.13 -10.21
C GLU A 150 6.11 8.25 -10.92
N ASN A 151 6.55 7.19 -11.61
CA ASN A 151 5.65 6.25 -12.28
C ASN A 151 5.11 5.14 -11.37
N TYR A 152 5.47 5.14 -10.09
CA TYR A 152 5.16 4.06 -9.16
C TYR A 152 4.68 4.61 -7.82
N ASP A 153 3.72 3.93 -7.20
CA ASP A 153 3.15 4.37 -5.94
C ASP A 153 3.93 3.81 -4.75
N GLN A 154 4.14 4.67 -3.74
CA GLN A 154 4.51 4.23 -2.40
C GLN A 154 3.27 3.64 -1.73
N VAL A 155 3.40 2.45 -1.14
CA VAL A 155 2.32 1.79 -0.42
C VAL A 155 2.71 1.36 0.99
N ILE A 156 1.72 1.38 1.89
CA ILE A 156 1.78 0.69 3.17
C ILE A 156 1.22 -0.71 2.97
N VAL A 157 2.01 -1.75 3.24
CA VAL A 157 1.56 -3.14 3.18
C VAL A 157 1.07 -3.62 4.55
N ASN A 158 0.01 -4.43 4.57
CA ASN A 158 -0.55 -5.02 5.78
C ASN A 158 -1.01 -6.47 5.55
N GLY A 159 -1.11 -7.27 6.61
CA GLY A 159 -1.53 -8.67 6.54
C GLY A 159 -0.64 -9.54 5.66
N THR A 160 0.66 -9.26 5.64
CA THR A 160 1.63 -9.90 4.75
C THR A 160 1.88 -11.36 5.12
N THR A 161 1.80 -12.24 4.13
CA THR A 161 2.12 -13.68 4.27
C THR A 161 2.92 -14.17 3.07
N LYS A 162 3.79 -15.16 3.32
CA LYS A 162 4.50 -15.91 2.27
C LYS A 162 3.50 -16.83 1.56
N ASP A 163 3.60 -16.95 0.25
CA ASP A 163 2.91 -17.97 -0.54
C ASP A 163 3.90 -19.03 -1.07
#